data_AF-A0A8T1AFY0-F1
#
_entry.id   AF-A0A8T1AFY0-F1
#
_cell.length_a   1.000
_cell.length_b   1.000
_cell.length_c   1.000
_cell.angle_alpha   90.00
_cell.angle_beta   90.00
_cell.angle_gamma   90.00
#
_symmetry.space_group_name_H-M   'P 1'
#
loop_
_entity.id
_entity.type
_entity.pdbx_description
1 polymer ?
#
loop_
_entity_poly.entity_id
_entity_poly.type
_entity_poly.pdbx_seq_one_letter_code
_entity_poly.pdbx_strand_id
1 'polypeptide(L)'
;MARKVWFQLVDAATRGAYADTTADSLRVPEDAEDIGDLRDAVFTKVSRALPASLIASNLRVYSNRTAYDAKENPLEEDSSIDALGGSKKNALIVEVPQQHLVPRTLTSVAELIAIPRTTALNEPETYAEECLSLTEWDVGVVHKIPLIWEFMSSLGGCTTSGEIFWRIEDKQVVSVLVDGWFRASSPSSINVRANKKSIVMGSPGIGKSTLLCLMAFYLIFKHKKNVLVYRRLTKLMEENCLLYLGYEGDKVVYFSVLSCEVSEAKRIYRALRGQHDSRRHSNVQLVGDLAASGF
;
A
#
# COMPACT_ATOMS: atom_id res chain seq x y z
N MET A 1 19.58 -23.41 -29.76
CA MET A 1 20.77 -23.54 -28.90
C MET A 1 20.78 -22.42 -27.86
N ALA A 2 21.07 -22.69 -26.58
CA ALA A 2 21.06 -21.65 -25.55
C ALA A 2 22.10 -20.55 -25.83
N ARG A 3 21.65 -19.29 -25.89
CA ARG A 3 22.49 -18.12 -26.16
C ARG A 3 23.19 -17.66 -24.90
N LYS A 4 24.48 -17.33 -25.01
CA LYS A 4 25.23 -16.70 -23.92
C LYS A 4 25.04 -15.18 -23.95
N VAL A 5 24.47 -14.62 -22.90
CA VAL A 5 24.29 -13.17 -22.73
C VAL A 5 25.14 -12.70 -21.56
N TRP A 6 25.94 -11.66 -21.79
CA TRP A 6 26.78 -11.02 -20.77
C TRP A 6 26.05 -9.85 -20.13
N PHE A 7 26.17 -9.75 -18.81
CA PHE A 7 25.60 -8.66 -18.02
C PHE A 7 26.58 -8.23 -16.92
N GLN A 8 26.42 -7.01 -16.42
CA GLN A 8 27.14 -6.50 -15.26
C GLN A 8 26.15 -5.88 -14.28
N LEU A 9 26.27 -6.26 -13.00
CA LEU A 9 25.53 -5.61 -11.94
C LEU A 9 26.20 -4.29 -11.58
N VAL A 10 25.40 -3.23 -11.54
CA VAL A 10 25.85 -1.92 -11.05
C VAL A 10 24.99 -1.47 -9.89
N ASP A 11 25.61 -0.77 -8.96
CA ASP A 11 24.90 -0.13 -7.86
C ASP A 11 24.36 1.23 -8.33
N ALA A 12 23.07 1.47 -8.17
CA ALA A 12 22.42 2.69 -8.65
C ALA A 12 23.02 3.99 -8.07
N ALA A 13 23.56 3.96 -6.84
CA ALA A 13 24.07 5.17 -6.20
C ALA A 13 25.51 5.48 -6.60
N THR A 14 26.36 4.47 -6.66
CA THR A 14 27.76 4.69 -7.05
C THR A 14 27.93 4.69 -8.56
N ARG A 15 26.96 4.12 -9.31
CA ARG A 15 27.08 3.76 -10.73
C ARG A 15 28.28 2.84 -11.03
N GLY A 16 28.91 2.32 -9.97
CA GLY A 16 30.03 1.39 -10.00
C GLY A 16 29.54 -0.06 -9.99
N ALA A 17 30.48 -1.00 -9.98
CA ALA A 17 30.14 -2.41 -9.84
C ALA A 17 29.41 -2.67 -8.51
N TYR A 18 28.30 -3.40 -8.56
CA TYR A 18 27.57 -3.78 -7.35
C TYR A 18 28.42 -4.77 -6.53
N ALA A 19 28.71 -4.48 -5.27
CA ALA A 19 29.48 -5.36 -4.37
C ALA A 19 30.78 -5.91 -4.99
N ASP A 20 31.53 -5.06 -5.71
CA ASP A 20 32.77 -5.41 -6.43
C ASP A 20 32.63 -6.56 -7.43
N THR A 21 31.41 -6.81 -7.91
CA THR A 21 31.15 -7.84 -8.92
C THR A 21 31.77 -7.50 -10.27
N THR A 22 32.11 -8.54 -11.02
CA THR A 22 32.57 -8.40 -12.41
C THR A 22 31.46 -8.81 -13.37
N ALA A 23 31.59 -8.45 -14.65
CA ALA A 23 30.64 -8.88 -15.66
C ALA A 23 30.57 -10.42 -15.72
N ASP A 24 29.37 -10.95 -15.66
CA ASP A 24 29.04 -12.36 -15.67
C ASP A 24 28.17 -12.66 -16.89
N SER A 25 27.81 -13.93 -17.09
CA SER A 25 27.01 -14.36 -18.23
C SER A 25 25.95 -15.38 -17.82
N LEU A 26 24.80 -15.32 -18.47
CA LEU A 26 23.77 -16.33 -18.38
C LEU A 26 23.61 -17.04 -19.73
N ARG A 27 23.16 -18.29 -19.66
CA ARG A 27 22.65 -19.01 -20.83
C ARG A 27 21.15 -18.84 -20.82
N VAL A 28 20.66 -18.04 -21.76
CA VAL A 28 19.24 -17.79 -21.91
C VAL A 28 18.65 -18.86 -22.84
N PRO A 29 17.48 -19.44 -22.51
CA PRO A 29 16.70 -20.24 -23.44
C PRO A 29 16.44 -19.49 -24.76
N GLU A 30 16.23 -20.22 -25.85
CA GLU A 30 16.09 -19.64 -27.21
C GLU A 30 14.74 -18.92 -27.40
N ASP A 31 13.78 -19.21 -26.52
CA ASP A 31 12.43 -18.66 -26.39
C ASP A 31 12.34 -17.44 -25.47
N ALA A 32 13.45 -17.02 -24.85
CA ALA A 32 13.48 -15.74 -24.14
C ALA A 32 13.64 -14.62 -25.16
N GLU A 33 12.52 -13.99 -25.50
CA GLU A 33 12.45 -12.99 -26.56
C GLU A 33 12.74 -11.57 -26.02
N ASP A 34 12.50 -11.33 -24.72
CA ASP A 34 12.43 -9.97 -24.17
C ASP A 34 13.28 -9.69 -22.90
N ILE A 35 13.47 -8.41 -22.60
CA ILE A 35 14.25 -7.93 -21.45
C ILE A 35 13.64 -8.38 -20.10
N GLY A 36 12.34 -8.64 -20.05
CA GLY A 36 11.66 -9.21 -18.88
C GLY A 36 12.19 -10.58 -18.52
N ASP A 37 12.26 -11.50 -19.49
CA ASP A 37 12.80 -12.85 -19.30
C ASP A 37 14.28 -12.82 -18.88
N LEU A 38 15.06 -11.92 -19.49
CA LEU A 38 16.46 -11.71 -19.12
C LEU A 38 16.58 -11.27 -17.66
N ARG A 39 15.74 -10.31 -17.24
CA ARG A 39 15.73 -9.74 -15.89
C ARG A 39 15.40 -10.81 -14.85
N ASP A 40 14.42 -11.67 -15.12
CA ASP A 40 14.02 -12.76 -14.23
C ASP A 40 15.12 -13.83 -14.13
N ALA A 41 15.77 -14.16 -15.25
CA ALA A 41 16.90 -15.08 -15.28
C ALA A 41 18.12 -14.53 -14.51
N VAL A 42 18.43 -13.24 -14.67
CA VAL A 42 19.49 -12.56 -13.90
C VAL A 42 19.14 -12.57 -12.41
N PHE A 43 17.93 -12.15 -12.05
CA PHE A 43 17.48 -12.14 -10.65
C PHE A 43 17.57 -13.53 -10.02
N THR A 44 17.11 -14.58 -10.71
CA THR A 44 17.22 -15.96 -10.23
C THR A 44 18.67 -16.34 -9.93
N LYS A 45 19.60 -15.98 -10.83
CA LYS A 45 21.02 -16.26 -10.67
C LYS A 45 21.67 -15.50 -9.51
N VAL A 46 21.34 -14.23 -9.33
CA VAL A 46 22.01 -13.33 -8.38
C VAL A 46 21.23 -13.09 -7.09
N SER A 47 20.03 -13.66 -6.96
CA SER A 47 19.08 -13.46 -5.84
C SER A 47 19.70 -13.61 -4.45
N ARG A 48 20.64 -14.55 -4.29
CA ARG A 48 21.35 -14.78 -3.01
C ARG A 48 22.31 -13.65 -2.63
N ALA A 49 22.86 -12.95 -3.62
CA ALA A 49 23.74 -11.80 -3.43
C ALA A 49 22.96 -10.49 -3.36
N LEU A 50 21.69 -10.49 -3.78
CA LEU A 50 20.79 -9.36 -3.65
C LEU A 50 20.11 -9.36 -2.28
N PRO A 51 19.81 -8.19 -1.71
CA PRO A 51 19.10 -8.11 -0.45
C PRO A 51 17.63 -8.55 -0.57
N ALA A 52 17.14 -9.20 0.49
CA ALA A 52 15.94 -10.08 0.46
C ALA A 52 14.59 -9.42 0.11
N SER A 53 14.53 -8.09 0.09
CA SER A 53 13.30 -7.35 -0.28
C SER A 53 13.26 -6.91 -1.74
N LEU A 54 14.30 -7.18 -2.52
CA LEU A 54 14.26 -6.98 -3.97
C LEU A 54 13.51 -8.12 -4.65
N ILE A 55 12.67 -7.77 -5.61
CA ILE A 55 12.11 -8.68 -6.60
C ILE A 55 12.67 -8.35 -7.99
N ALA A 56 12.55 -9.27 -8.94
CA ALA A 56 13.13 -9.10 -10.28
C ALA A 56 12.71 -7.79 -10.95
N SER A 57 11.45 -7.37 -10.82
CA SER A 57 10.93 -6.11 -11.38
C SER A 57 11.51 -4.83 -10.77
N ASN A 58 12.30 -4.92 -9.70
CA ASN A 58 13.05 -3.77 -9.18
C ASN A 58 14.35 -3.52 -9.94
N LEU A 59 14.87 -4.51 -10.67
CA LEU A 59 16.07 -4.36 -11.47
C LEU A 59 15.76 -3.58 -12.75
N ARG A 60 16.62 -2.62 -13.09
CA ARG A 60 16.55 -1.87 -14.36
C ARG A 60 17.64 -2.34 -15.30
N VAL A 61 17.30 -2.54 -16.56
CA VAL A 61 18.23 -3.07 -17.56
C VAL A 61 18.52 -1.99 -18.60
N TYR A 62 19.81 -1.79 -18.91
CA TYR A 62 20.27 -0.88 -19.94
C TYR A 62 21.08 -1.66 -20.98
N SER A 63 21.08 -1.15 -22.21
CA SER A 63 21.69 -1.80 -23.37
C SER A 63 23.18 -2.07 -23.19
N ASN A 64 23.94 -1.11 -22.64
CA ASN A 64 25.35 -1.26 -22.32
C ASN A 64 25.85 -0.15 -21.37
N ARG A 65 27.14 -0.20 -21.04
CA ARG A 65 27.80 0.77 -20.16
C ARG A 65 27.72 2.21 -20.69
N THR A 66 27.86 2.41 -22.00
CA THR A 66 27.82 3.73 -22.62
C THR A 66 26.43 4.37 -22.49
N ALA A 67 25.37 3.63 -22.81
CA ALA A 67 23.98 4.08 -22.66
C ALA A 67 23.64 4.37 -21.20
N TYR A 68 24.09 3.50 -20.29
CA TYR A 68 23.94 3.73 -18.87
C TYR A 68 24.64 5.04 -18.46
N ASP A 69 25.93 5.20 -18.72
CA ASP A 69 26.69 6.39 -18.32
C ASP A 69 26.12 7.69 -18.93
N ALA A 70 25.61 7.63 -20.17
CA ALA A 70 24.89 8.70 -20.86
C ALA A 70 23.52 9.06 -20.26
N LYS A 71 23.03 8.29 -19.28
CA LYS A 71 21.72 8.46 -18.62
C LYS A 71 20.54 8.31 -19.58
N GLU A 72 20.68 7.42 -20.56
CA GLU A 72 19.54 7.00 -21.38
C GLU A 72 18.48 6.29 -20.52
N ASN A 73 17.27 6.16 -21.05
CA ASN A 73 16.22 5.43 -20.35
C ASN A 73 16.56 3.93 -20.29
N PRO A 74 16.15 3.22 -19.22
CA PRO A 74 16.18 1.77 -19.20
C PRO A 74 15.41 1.19 -20.40
N LEU A 75 15.78 -0.02 -20.81
CA LEU A 75 15.04 -0.77 -21.81
C LEU A 75 13.68 -1.19 -21.23
N GLU A 76 12.65 -1.09 -22.06
CA GLU A 76 11.31 -1.57 -21.74
C GLU A 76 11.28 -3.10 -21.65
N GLU A 77 10.35 -3.65 -20.87
CA GLU A 77 10.31 -5.08 -20.57
C GLU A 77 10.09 -5.95 -21.81
N ASP A 78 9.32 -5.46 -22.78
CA ASP A 78 9.00 -6.10 -24.06
C ASP A 78 10.05 -5.81 -25.16
N SER A 79 11.14 -5.13 -24.81
CA SER A 79 12.24 -4.89 -25.76
C SER A 79 12.97 -6.18 -26.09
N SER A 80 13.32 -6.37 -27.37
CA SER A 80 14.06 -7.56 -27.81
C SER A 80 15.51 -7.60 -27.27
N ILE A 81 15.97 -8.79 -26.87
CA ILE A 81 17.36 -9.05 -26.43
C ILE A 81 18.34 -9.20 -27.62
N ASP A 82 17.85 -9.28 -28.87
CA ASP A 82 18.55 -9.78 -30.06
C ASP A 82 20.04 -9.45 -30.22
N ALA A 83 20.47 -8.19 -30.18
CA ALA A 83 21.89 -7.85 -30.38
C ALA A 83 22.65 -7.55 -29.08
N LEU A 84 21.97 -7.61 -27.93
CA LEU A 84 22.50 -7.13 -26.66
C LEU A 84 23.30 -8.20 -25.92
N GLY A 85 24.33 -7.78 -25.18
CA GLY A 85 25.10 -8.68 -24.32
C GLY A 85 25.94 -9.73 -25.04
N GLY A 86 26.20 -9.60 -26.34
CA GLY A 86 26.97 -10.60 -27.12
C GLY A 86 28.43 -10.74 -26.68
N SER A 87 28.97 -9.79 -25.92
CA SER A 87 30.34 -9.86 -25.39
C SER A 87 30.47 -9.11 -24.07
N LYS A 88 31.55 -9.37 -23.33
CA LYS A 88 31.87 -8.65 -22.08
C LYS A 88 32.00 -7.13 -22.26
N LYS A 89 32.43 -6.66 -23.44
CA LYS A 89 32.54 -5.22 -23.76
C LYS A 89 31.20 -4.56 -24.01
N ASN A 90 30.20 -5.32 -24.46
CA ASN A 90 28.85 -4.86 -24.75
C ASN A 90 27.84 -5.55 -23.82
N ALA A 91 28.26 -5.80 -22.58
CA ALA A 91 27.43 -6.45 -21.57
C ALA A 91 26.28 -5.51 -21.18
N LEU A 92 25.08 -6.06 -20.99
CA LEU A 92 23.97 -5.29 -20.47
C LEU A 92 24.27 -4.82 -19.06
N ILE A 93 23.83 -3.62 -18.72
CA ILE A 93 23.93 -3.11 -17.37
C ILE A 93 22.64 -3.40 -16.64
N VAL A 94 22.74 -4.16 -15.55
CA VAL A 94 21.62 -4.44 -14.66
C VAL A 94 21.84 -3.62 -13.41
N GLU A 95 21.10 -2.53 -13.31
CA GLU A 95 21.14 -1.63 -12.16
C GLU A 95 20.36 -2.27 -11.00
N VAL A 96 21.08 -2.53 -9.92
CA VAL A 96 20.52 -2.90 -8.63
C VAL A 96 20.13 -1.59 -7.93
N PRO A 97 18.84 -1.33 -7.71
CA PRO A 97 18.45 -0.14 -7.00
C PRO A 97 18.98 -0.22 -5.57
N GLN A 98 19.44 0.91 -5.04
CA GLN A 98 19.69 0.98 -3.61
C GLN A 98 18.41 0.61 -2.88
N GLN A 99 18.50 -0.42 -2.05
CA GLN A 99 17.60 -0.47 -0.92
C GLN A 99 17.85 0.81 -0.13
N HIS A 100 16.79 1.53 0.21
CA HIS A 100 16.83 2.50 1.31
C HIS A 100 17.14 1.78 2.63
N LEU A 101 18.37 1.26 2.78
CA LEU A 101 19.02 1.08 4.05
C LEU A 101 19.62 2.44 4.38
N VAL A 102 18.81 3.30 4.99
CA VAL A 102 19.26 4.60 5.49
C VAL A 102 20.37 4.36 6.53
N PRO A 103 21.62 4.77 6.28
CA PRO A 103 22.64 4.83 7.32
C PRO A 103 22.19 5.89 8.34
N ARG A 104 22.14 5.52 9.62
CA ARG A 104 21.92 6.46 10.73
C ARG A 104 23.16 7.35 10.88
N THR A 105 23.29 8.37 10.03
CA THR A 105 24.22 9.49 10.25
C THR A 105 23.61 10.77 9.68
N LEU A 106 23.20 11.62 10.62
CA LEU A 106 22.80 13.02 10.56
C LEU A 106 22.73 13.69 9.16
N THR A 107 21.49 13.83 8.70
CA THR A 107 20.92 15.11 8.23
C THR A 107 21.39 15.67 6.87
N SER A 108 20.72 15.24 5.80
CA SER A 108 20.19 16.19 4.80
C SER A 108 18.68 16.30 5.03
N VAL A 109 18.17 17.51 5.24
CA VAL A 109 16.81 17.82 5.74
C VAL A 109 15.76 17.74 4.62
N ALA A 110 15.90 16.82 3.68
CA ALA A 110 14.92 16.62 2.60
C ALA A 110 14.40 15.18 2.67
N GLU A 111 13.25 15.05 3.33
CA GLU A 111 12.44 13.85 3.54
C GLU A 111 12.92 12.79 4.56
N LEU A 112 13.23 13.24 5.78
CA LEU A 112 12.60 12.58 6.92
C LEU A 112 11.09 12.77 6.76
N ILE A 113 10.40 11.75 6.25
CA ILE A 113 8.94 11.78 6.10
C ILE A 113 8.34 11.77 7.51
N ALA A 114 8.05 12.95 8.04
CA ALA A 114 7.21 13.06 9.21
C ALA A 114 5.83 12.52 8.80
N ILE A 115 5.38 11.45 9.47
CA ILE A 115 3.96 11.13 9.48
C ILE A 115 3.23 12.44 9.85
N PRO A 116 2.16 12.82 9.11
CA PRO A 116 1.44 14.05 9.41
C PRO A 116 1.13 14.13 10.90
N ARG A 117 1.29 15.32 11.48
CA ARG A 117 1.00 15.50 12.90
C ARG A 117 -0.47 15.20 13.14
N THR A 118 -0.69 14.41 14.17
CA THR A 118 -2.01 14.04 14.67
C THR A 118 -2.63 15.20 15.43
N THR A 119 -3.92 15.37 15.25
CA THR A 119 -4.76 16.31 15.98
C THR A 119 -5.73 15.51 16.84
N ALA A 120 -6.00 15.96 18.06
CA ALA A 120 -7.01 15.34 18.90
C ALA A 120 -8.39 15.50 18.26
N LEU A 121 -9.18 14.43 18.25
CA LEU A 121 -10.57 14.50 17.85
C LEU A 121 -11.36 15.19 18.97
N ASN A 122 -12.07 16.26 18.64
CA ASN A 122 -12.91 16.98 19.61
C ASN A 122 -14.12 16.11 19.96
N GLU A 123 -14.42 16.00 21.26
CA GLU A 123 -15.60 15.29 21.78
C GLU A 123 -15.78 13.87 21.20
N PRO A 124 -14.80 12.96 21.35
CA PRO A 124 -14.83 11.65 20.70
C PRO A 124 -16.06 10.80 21.09
N GLU A 125 -16.64 11.03 22.27
CA GLU A 125 -17.81 10.28 22.72
C GLU A 125 -19.07 10.60 21.90
N THR A 126 -19.22 11.83 21.39
CA THR A 126 -20.38 12.21 20.56
C THR A 126 -20.31 11.55 19.18
N TYR A 127 -19.11 11.44 18.60
CA TYR A 127 -18.88 10.62 17.40
C TYR A 127 -19.14 9.13 17.65
N ALA A 128 -18.85 8.64 18.86
CA ALA A 128 -19.11 7.25 19.22
C ALA A 128 -20.61 6.96 19.27
N GLU A 129 -21.43 7.85 19.83
CA GLU A 129 -22.90 7.72 19.86
C GLU A 129 -23.50 7.51 18.47
N GLU A 130 -22.95 8.15 17.44
CA GLU A 130 -23.38 8.02 16.05
C GLU A 130 -23.07 6.67 15.39
N CYS A 131 -22.20 5.83 15.96
CA CYS A 131 -21.81 4.59 15.27
C CYS A 131 -21.63 3.36 16.17
N LEU A 132 -21.57 3.49 17.50
CA LEU A 132 -21.20 2.39 18.41
C LEU A 132 -22.23 1.23 18.39
N SER A 133 -23.47 1.53 18.03
CA SER A 133 -24.57 0.58 17.85
C SER A 133 -24.81 0.17 16.38
N LEU A 134 -23.86 0.42 15.46
CA LEU A 134 -24.02 0.15 14.01
C LEU A 134 -24.56 -1.26 13.70
N THR A 135 -24.12 -2.28 14.44
CA THR A 135 -24.58 -3.68 14.27
C THR A 135 -26.03 -3.91 14.73
N GLU A 136 -26.53 -3.05 15.60
CA GLU A 136 -27.84 -3.12 16.26
C GLU A 136 -28.88 -2.21 15.59
N TRP A 137 -28.47 -1.35 14.65
CA TRP A 137 -29.36 -0.46 13.93
C TRP A 137 -30.55 -1.18 13.29
N ASP A 138 -31.72 -0.55 13.44
CA ASP A 138 -32.97 -1.00 12.86
C ASP A 138 -32.94 -0.84 11.33
N VAL A 139 -33.35 -1.89 10.65
CA VAL A 139 -33.46 -1.94 9.19
C VAL A 139 -34.69 -1.18 8.74
N GLY A 140 -34.59 -0.43 7.64
CA GLY A 140 -35.68 0.37 7.09
C GLY A 140 -35.91 1.68 7.84
N VAL A 141 -34.98 2.07 8.72
CA VAL A 141 -35.02 3.31 9.48
C VAL A 141 -33.91 4.25 9.00
N VAL A 142 -34.17 5.56 9.08
CA VAL A 142 -33.16 6.60 8.83
C VAL A 142 -32.41 6.88 10.14
N HIS A 143 -31.10 6.68 10.11
CA HIS A 143 -30.19 6.97 11.20
C HIS A 143 -29.43 8.27 10.94
N LYS A 144 -29.16 9.04 11.99
CA LYS A 144 -28.48 10.33 11.91
C LYS A 144 -27.02 10.19 12.32
N ILE A 145 -26.15 10.78 11.52
CA ILE A 145 -24.69 10.82 11.69
C ILE A 145 -24.11 12.22 11.36
N PRO A 146 -24.66 13.31 11.93
CA PRO A 146 -24.28 14.67 11.57
C PRO A 146 -22.78 14.97 11.76
N LEU A 147 -22.15 14.50 12.83
CA LEU A 147 -20.74 14.76 13.13
C LEU A 147 -19.82 14.01 12.16
N ILE A 148 -20.09 12.72 11.92
CA ILE A 148 -19.34 11.95 10.91
C ILE A 148 -19.51 12.58 9.52
N TRP A 149 -20.71 13.04 9.19
CA TRP A 149 -20.97 13.71 7.92
C TRP A 149 -20.21 15.03 7.79
N GLU A 150 -20.28 15.89 8.79
CA GLU A 150 -19.58 17.17 8.81
C GLU A 150 -18.07 16.95 8.73
N PHE A 151 -17.52 16.02 9.51
CA PHE A 151 -16.11 15.65 9.47
C PHE A 151 -15.68 15.17 8.07
N MET A 152 -16.47 14.30 7.45
CA MET A 152 -16.13 13.73 6.14
C MET A 152 -16.40 14.69 4.98
N SER A 153 -17.08 15.82 5.19
CA SER A 153 -17.44 16.78 4.12
C SER A 153 -16.21 17.25 3.32
N SER A 154 -15.13 17.59 4.01
CA SER A 154 -13.84 17.99 3.41
C SER A 154 -13.05 16.84 2.78
N LEU A 155 -13.44 15.60 3.05
CA LEU A 155 -12.77 14.36 2.62
C LEU A 155 -13.56 13.62 1.53
N GLY A 156 -14.29 14.36 0.70
CA GLY A 156 -15.13 13.82 -0.37
C GLY A 156 -16.53 13.37 0.08
N GLY A 157 -16.94 13.76 1.29
CA GLY A 157 -18.25 13.46 1.88
C GLY A 157 -18.50 11.98 2.12
N CYS A 158 -19.52 11.66 2.94
CA CYS A 158 -20.02 10.30 3.09
C CYS A 158 -21.53 10.21 2.82
N THR A 159 -22.28 11.28 3.03
CA THR A 159 -23.72 11.41 2.73
C THR A 159 -24.02 12.84 2.30
N THR A 160 -25.24 13.11 1.84
CA THR A 160 -25.67 14.46 1.43
C THR A 160 -26.29 15.27 2.57
N SER A 161 -26.74 14.64 3.65
CA SER A 161 -27.56 15.28 4.69
C SER A 161 -27.19 14.90 6.13
N GLY A 162 -26.14 14.09 6.34
CA GLY A 162 -25.89 13.51 7.66
C GLY A 162 -26.91 12.45 8.07
N GLU A 163 -27.67 11.91 7.11
CA GLU A 163 -28.66 10.87 7.35
C GLU A 163 -28.36 9.65 6.46
N ILE A 164 -28.65 8.46 6.99
CA ILE A 164 -28.46 7.18 6.30
C ILE A 164 -29.71 6.34 6.46
N PHE A 165 -30.33 5.99 5.34
CA PHE A 165 -31.36 4.95 5.31
C PHE A 165 -30.68 3.59 5.42
N TRP A 166 -30.90 2.88 6.53
CA TRP A 166 -30.20 1.64 6.83
C TRP A 166 -30.91 0.44 6.19
N ARG A 167 -30.26 -0.15 5.18
CA ARG A 167 -30.84 -1.25 4.41
C ARG A 167 -30.44 -2.60 5.01
N ILE A 168 -31.20 -3.64 4.65
CA ILE A 168 -30.89 -5.00 5.07
C ILE A 168 -29.54 -5.46 4.52
N GLU A 169 -29.20 -5.05 3.31
CA GLU A 169 -27.93 -5.36 2.66
C GLU A 169 -26.74 -4.74 3.42
N ASP A 170 -26.87 -3.48 3.86
CA ASP A 170 -25.82 -2.81 4.63
C ASP A 170 -25.59 -3.54 5.96
N LYS A 171 -26.68 -3.90 6.67
CA LYS A 171 -26.62 -4.69 7.91
C LYS A 171 -25.92 -6.04 7.70
N GLN A 172 -26.25 -6.74 6.62
CA GLN A 172 -25.62 -8.02 6.28
C GLN A 172 -24.13 -7.87 6.00
N VAL A 173 -23.73 -6.85 5.22
CA VAL A 173 -22.31 -6.58 4.94
C VAL A 173 -21.56 -6.26 6.23
N VAL A 174 -22.08 -5.37 7.08
CA VAL A 174 -21.46 -5.07 8.39
C VAL A 174 -21.33 -6.34 9.23
N SER A 175 -22.40 -7.13 9.32
CA SER A 175 -22.39 -8.36 10.12
C SER A 175 -21.30 -9.33 9.67
N VAL A 176 -21.16 -9.57 8.36
CA VAL A 176 -20.13 -10.45 7.80
C VAL A 176 -18.72 -9.89 8.03
N LEU A 177 -18.52 -8.58 7.87
CA LEU A 177 -17.23 -7.94 8.13
C LEU A 177 -16.82 -8.06 9.60
N VAL A 178 -17.70 -7.66 10.51
CA VAL A 178 -17.43 -7.68 11.96
C VAL A 178 -17.20 -9.10 12.45
N ASP A 179 -18.04 -10.05 12.03
CA ASP A 179 -17.87 -11.46 12.37
C ASP A 179 -16.54 -12.01 11.81
N GLY A 180 -16.24 -11.80 10.53
CA GLY A 180 -14.97 -12.24 9.93
C GLY A 180 -13.74 -11.62 10.59
N TRP A 181 -13.84 -10.37 11.03
CA TRP A 181 -12.74 -9.65 11.68
C TRP A 181 -12.53 -10.00 13.15
N PHE A 182 -13.59 -10.28 13.89
CA PHE A 182 -13.52 -10.38 15.35
C PHE A 182 -13.99 -11.70 15.94
N ARG A 183 -14.51 -12.64 15.12
CA ARG A 183 -14.83 -13.99 15.58
C ARG A 183 -13.60 -14.62 16.25
N ALA A 184 -13.81 -15.13 17.46
CA ALA A 184 -12.79 -15.83 18.22
C ALA A 184 -12.35 -17.08 17.45
N SER A 185 -11.05 -17.21 17.21
CA SER A 185 -10.51 -18.37 16.51
C SER A 185 -10.48 -19.57 17.45
N SER A 186 -11.24 -20.63 17.15
CA SER A 186 -11.05 -21.93 17.81
C SER A 186 -9.73 -22.57 17.35
N PRO A 187 -9.10 -23.45 18.15
CA PRO A 187 -7.86 -24.15 17.77
C PRO A 187 -7.96 -24.96 16.47
N SER A 188 -9.18 -25.35 16.09
CA SER A 188 -9.52 -26.06 14.85
C SER A 188 -9.80 -25.13 13.66
N SER A 189 -9.87 -23.82 13.87
CA SER A 189 -10.22 -22.87 12.81
C SER A 189 -8.98 -22.38 12.07
N ILE A 190 -9.01 -22.51 10.74
CA ILE A 190 -7.99 -22.00 9.80
C ILE A 190 -7.81 -20.46 9.95
N ASN A 191 -8.76 -19.80 10.59
CA ASN A 191 -8.83 -18.35 10.80
C ASN A 191 -7.85 -17.79 11.84
N VAL A 192 -7.14 -18.63 12.62
CA VAL A 192 -6.11 -18.15 13.57
C VAL A 192 -4.97 -17.39 12.85
N ARG A 193 -4.70 -17.73 11.58
CA ARG A 193 -3.59 -17.17 10.78
C ARG A 193 -4.02 -16.39 9.54
N ALA A 194 -5.32 -16.25 9.27
CA ALA A 194 -5.79 -15.56 8.08
C ALA A 194 -5.51 -14.05 8.20
N ASN A 195 -4.82 -13.48 7.22
CA ASN A 195 -4.79 -12.04 7.01
C ASN A 195 -6.25 -11.60 6.79
N LYS A 196 -6.85 -10.96 7.80
CA LYS A 196 -8.28 -10.57 7.83
C LYS A 196 -8.54 -9.38 6.89
N LYS A 197 -8.31 -9.59 5.60
CA LYS A 197 -8.56 -8.64 4.52
C LYS A 197 -9.95 -8.90 3.97
N SER A 198 -10.70 -7.83 3.76
CA SER A 198 -12.05 -7.88 3.19
C SER A 198 -12.16 -6.88 2.06
N ILE A 199 -12.88 -7.24 1.00
CA ILE A 199 -13.12 -6.38 -0.15
C ILE A 199 -14.63 -6.23 -0.30
N VAL A 200 -15.11 -4.98 -0.38
CA VAL A 200 -16.53 -4.69 -0.61
C VAL A 200 -16.69 -4.20 -2.04
N MET A 201 -17.38 -5.00 -2.86
CA MET A 201 -17.63 -4.72 -4.26
C MET A 201 -19.12 -4.42 -4.49
N GLY A 202 -19.43 -3.67 -5.54
CA GLY A 202 -20.81 -3.37 -5.93
C GLY A 202 -20.89 -2.19 -6.88
N SER A 203 -22.10 -1.91 -7.39
CA SER A 203 -22.33 -0.86 -8.38
C SER A 203 -21.96 0.55 -7.87
N PRO A 204 -21.55 1.48 -8.74
CA PRO A 204 -21.39 2.89 -8.40
C PRO A 204 -22.67 3.47 -7.75
N GLY A 205 -22.51 4.38 -6.80
CA GLY A 205 -23.64 5.07 -6.13
C GLY A 205 -24.39 4.26 -5.07
N ILE A 206 -24.13 2.95 -4.90
CA ILE A 206 -24.87 2.11 -3.95
C ILE A 206 -24.53 2.34 -2.46
N GLY A 207 -23.63 3.29 -2.14
CA GLY A 207 -23.28 3.63 -0.75
C GLY A 207 -22.04 2.93 -0.17
N LYS A 208 -21.23 2.24 -0.99
CA LYS A 208 -20.00 1.55 -0.50
C LYS A 208 -19.05 2.47 0.27
N SER A 209 -18.80 3.66 -0.29
CA SER A 209 -17.90 4.66 0.34
C SER A 209 -18.48 5.18 1.65
N THR A 210 -19.81 5.35 1.73
CA THR A 210 -20.52 5.73 2.96
C THR A 210 -20.33 4.67 4.04
N LEU A 211 -20.54 3.40 3.68
CA LEU A 211 -20.34 2.27 4.59
C LEU A 211 -18.89 2.17 5.08
N LEU A 212 -17.91 2.35 4.19
CA LEU A 212 -16.49 2.39 4.54
C LEU A 212 -16.19 3.48 5.57
N CYS A 213 -16.75 4.69 5.41
CA CYS A 213 -16.57 5.78 6.37
C CYS A 213 -17.16 5.42 7.73
N LEU A 214 -18.41 4.94 7.77
CA LEU A 214 -19.03 4.48 9.01
C LEU A 214 -18.23 3.39 9.72
N MET A 215 -17.76 2.40 8.95
CA MET A 215 -16.94 1.32 9.50
C MET A 215 -15.63 1.83 10.10
N ALA A 216 -15.01 2.87 9.52
CA ALA A 216 -13.78 3.44 10.07
C ALA A 216 -13.99 4.01 11.49
N PHE A 217 -15.06 4.77 11.71
CA PHE A 217 -15.41 5.29 13.04
C PHE A 217 -15.85 4.17 13.99
N TYR A 218 -16.66 3.23 13.52
CA TYR A 218 -17.07 2.07 14.31
C TYR A 218 -15.86 1.27 14.83
N LEU A 219 -14.88 0.99 13.98
CA LEU A 219 -13.67 0.26 14.35
C LEU A 219 -12.82 0.99 15.39
N ILE A 220 -12.76 2.32 15.30
CA ILE A 220 -12.09 3.17 16.29
C ILE A 220 -12.82 3.04 17.63
N PHE A 221 -14.11 3.36 17.68
CA PHE A 221 -14.80 3.49 18.96
C PHE A 221 -15.15 2.15 19.61
N LYS A 222 -15.69 1.20 18.84
CA LYS A 222 -16.12 -0.11 19.35
C LYS A 222 -14.94 -1.04 19.63
N HIS A 223 -13.97 -1.07 18.70
CA HIS A 223 -12.89 -2.07 18.73
C HIS A 223 -11.52 -1.49 19.10
N LYS A 224 -11.42 -0.17 19.34
CA LYS A 224 -10.17 0.52 19.70
C LYS A 224 -9.03 0.21 18.72
N LYS A 225 -9.34 0.20 17.42
CA LYS A 225 -8.38 -0.10 16.34
C LYS A 225 -7.98 1.17 15.62
N ASN A 226 -6.69 1.33 15.35
CA ASN A 226 -6.21 2.37 14.44
C ASN A 226 -6.62 2.02 13.00
N VAL A 227 -7.14 3.01 12.28
CA VAL A 227 -7.67 2.86 10.93
C VAL A 227 -6.99 3.85 10.00
N LEU A 228 -6.62 3.38 8.81
CA LEU A 228 -6.16 4.22 7.71
C LEU A 228 -7.10 3.99 6.53
N VAL A 229 -7.73 5.05 6.05
CA VAL A 229 -8.67 5.04 4.93
C VAL A 229 -8.07 5.83 3.78
N TYR A 230 -7.79 5.17 2.66
CA TYR A 230 -7.46 5.82 1.40
C TYR A 230 -8.67 5.78 0.49
N ARG A 231 -9.11 6.94 0.00
CA ARG A 231 -10.24 7.07 -0.91
C ARG A 231 -9.76 7.56 -2.26
N ARG A 232 -10.05 6.78 -3.29
CA ARG A 232 -9.92 7.21 -4.67
C ARG A 232 -11.23 7.87 -5.09
N LEU A 233 -11.22 9.17 -5.30
CA LEU A 233 -12.40 9.93 -5.73
C LEU A 233 -12.32 10.10 -7.25
N THR A 234 -13.44 9.83 -7.94
CA THR A 234 -13.50 9.79 -9.41
C THR A 234 -14.36 10.90 -10.01
N LYS A 235 -14.95 11.77 -9.18
CA LYS A 235 -15.70 12.93 -9.65
C LYS A 235 -14.77 14.04 -10.13
N LEU A 236 -15.23 14.79 -11.12
CA LEU A 236 -14.47 15.78 -11.91
C LEU A 236 -13.77 16.93 -11.16
N MET A 237 -13.89 17.02 -9.83
CA MET A 237 -13.19 18.02 -8.99
C MET A 237 -12.85 17.50 -7.59
N GLU A 238 -13.01 16.20 -7.33
CA GLU A 238 -12.70 15.60 -6.03
C GLU A 238 -11.39 14.84 -6.13
N GLU A 239 -10.38 15.29 -5.38
CA GLU A 239 -9.06 14.66 -5.37
C GLU A 239 -9.00 13.53 -4.34
N ASN A 240 -8.14 12.53 -4.58
CA ASN A 240 -7.96 11.41 -3.66
C ASN A 240 -7.64 11.90 -2.24
N CYS A 241 -8.07 11.19 -1.22
CA CYS A 241 -7.81 11.61 0.15
C CYS A 241 -7.37 10.44 1.02
N LEU A 242 -6.61 10.77 2.06
CA LEU A 242 -6.18 9.85 3.09
C LEU A 242 -6.67 10.36 4.44
N LEU A 243 -7.24 9.47 5.23
CA LEU A 243 -7.65 9.72 6.60
C LEU A 243 -7.01 8.67 7.50
N TYR A 244 -6.34 9.12 8.54
CA TYR A 244 -5.93 8.28 9.66
C TYR A 244 -6.78 8.62 10.87
N LEU A 245 -7.28 7.59 11.55
CA LEU A 245 -7.89 7.67 12.86
C LEU A 245 -7.15 6.69 13.76
N GLY A 246 -6.86 7.06 15.00
CA GLY A 246 -6.21 6.14 15.93
C GLY A 246 -6.14 6.68 17.35
N TYR A 247 -5.26 6.05 18.13
CA TYR A 247 -5.08 6.37 19.55
C TYR A 247 -3.65 6.82 19.86
N GLU A 248 -3.54 7.90 20.63
CA GLU A 248 -2.33 8.30 21.33
C GLU A 248 -2.61 8.33 22.83
N GLY A 249 -2.15 7.27 23.53
CA GLY A 249 -2.65 6.97 24.86
C GLY A 249 -4.14 6.67 24.80
N ASP A 250 -4.93 7.32 25.66
CA ASP A 250 -6.40 7.17 25.69
C ASP A 250 -7.13 8.17 24.78
N LYS A 251 -6.40 9.07 24.10
CA LYS A 251 -7.00 10.10 23.25
C LYS A 251 -7.17 9.59 21.83
N VAL A 252 -8.36 9.81 21.26
CA VAL A 252 -8.61 9.61 19.83
C VAL A 252 -7.97 10.76 19.08
N VAL A 253 -7.15 10.41 18.09
CA VAL A 253 -6.44 11.37 17.25
C VAL A 253 -6.64 11.05 15.78
N TYR A 254 -6.46 12.05 14.92
CA TYR A 254 -6.59 11.90 13.49
C TYR A 254 -5.60 12.78 12.73
N PHE A 255 -5.34 12.44 11.48
CA PHE A 255 -4.82 13.37 10.49
C PHE A 255 -5.47 13.06 9.14
N SER A 256 -5.49 14.06 8.26
CA SER A 256 -5.97 13.89 6.90
C SER A 256 -5.00 14.51 5.90
N VAL A 257 -4.94 13.91 4.72
CA VAL A 257 -4.19 14.43 3.58
C VAL A 257 -5.18 14.56 2.43
N LEU A 258 -5.46 15.81 2.06
CA LEU A 258 -6.23 16.13 0.86
C LEU A 258 -5.36 15.92 -0.36
N SER A 259 -5.97 15.52 -1.48
CA SER A 259 -5.26 15.36 -2.75
C SER A 259 -4.05 14.43 -2.67
N CYS A 260 -4.21 13.35 -1.89
CA CYS A 260 -3.17 12.39 -1.56
C CYS A 260 -2.90 11.41 -2.72
N GLU A 261 -1.66 11.42 -3.21
CA GLU A 261 -1.25 10.46 -4.23
C GLU A 261 -1.16 9.03 -3.67
N VAL A 262 -1.36 8.03 -4.55
CA VAL A 262 -1.20 6.61 -4.17
C VAL A 262 0.21 6.32 -3.64
N SER A 263 1.23 7.00 -4.20
CA SER A 263 2.63 6.91 -3.79
C SER A 263 2.81 7.38 -2.33
N GLU A 264 2.24 8.54 -2.00
CA GLU A 264 2.24 9.15 -0.67
C GLU A 264 1.48 8.29 0.34
N ALA A 265 0.27 7.85 0.01
CA ALA A 265 -0.53 6.95 0.86
C ALA A 265 0.23 5.66 1.19
N LYS A 266 0.91 5.04 0.20
CA LYS A 266 1.76 3.87 0.42
C LYS A 266 2.95 4.17 1.33
N ARG A 267 3.57 5.36 1.22
CA ARG A 267 4.66 5.79 2.09
C ARG A 267 4.18 5.95 3.54
N ILE A 268 3.06 6.64 3.76
CA ILE A 268 2.46 6.85 5.09
C ILE A 268 2.06 5.52 5.73
N TYR A 269 1.41 4.63 4.97
CA TYR A 269 1.05 3.29 5.44
C TYR A 269 2.27 2.49 5.95
N ARG A 270 3.37 2.49 5.19
CA ARG A 270 4.62 1.81 5.59
C ARG A 270 5.22 2.42 6.85
N ALA A 271 5.21 3.76 6.97
CA ALA A 271 5.71 4.46 8.14
C ALA A 271 4.91 4.13 9.42
N LEU A 272 3.57 4.15 9.33
CA LEU A 272 2.68 3.76 10.43
C LEU A 272 2.91 2.30 10.84
N ARG A 273 2.99 1.39 9.87
CA ARG A 273 3.25 -0.03 10.14
C ARG A 273 4.59 -0.27 10.85
N GLY A 274 5.65 0.42 10.43
CA GLY A 274 6.96 0.34 11.08
C GLY A 274 6.98 0.84 12.53
N GLN A 275 6.22 1.89 12.86
CA GLN A 275 6.06 2.35 14.24
C GLN A 275 5.32 1.32 15.11
N HIS A 276 4.34 0.61 14.54
CA HIS A 276 3.57 -0.41 15.25
C HIS A 276 4.32 -1.71 15.49
N ASP A 277 5.08 -2.20 14.50
CA ASP A 277 5.89 -3.43 14.66
C ASP A 277 6.98 -3.31 15.75
N SER A 278 7.36 -2.07 16.10
CA SER A 278 8.29 -1.76 17.18
C SER A 278 7.65 -1.72 18.59
N ARG A 279 6.30 -1.66 18.67
CA ARG A 279 5.51 -1.54 19.91
C ARG A 279 4.70 -2.81 20.24
N ARG A 280 5.28 -4.00 20.02
CA ARG A 280 4.66 -5.35 20.03
C ARG A 280 3.90 -5.83 21.30
N HIS A 281 3.46 -4.95 22.19
CA HIS A 281 2.62 -5.31 23.34
C HIS A 281 1.25 -4.63 23.36
N SER A 282 0.79 -4.01 22.28
CA SER A 282 -0.60 -3.54 22.17
C SER A 282 -1.31 -4.09 20.93
N ASN A 283 -2.55 -4.57 21.16
CA ASN A 283 -3.44 -5.30 20.26
C ASN A 283 -3.88 -4.51 19.01
N VAL A 284 -2.96 -4.18 18.11
CA VAL A 284 -3.28 -3.50 16.84
C VAL A 284 -3.25 -4.51 15.69
N GLN A 285 -4.44 -4.96 15.31
CA GLN A 285 -4.68 -5.64 14.05
C GLN A 285 -5.08 -4.54 13.06
N LEU A 286 -4.27 -4.29 12.02
CA LEU A 286 -4.70 -3.49 10.86
C LEU A 286 -5.90 -4.23 10.26
N VAL A 287 -7.10 -3.79 10.64
CA VAL A 287 -8.33 -4.33 10.09
C VAL A 287 -8.39 -3.89 8.65
N GLY A 288 -8.11 -4.85 7.75
CA GLY A 288 -8.45 -4.88 6.33
C GLY A 288 -8.11 -3.65 5.51
N ASP A 289 -7.33 -3.84 4.44
CA ASP A 289 -7.40 -2.99 3.25
C ASP A 289 -8.86 -3.02 2.72
N LEU A 290 -9.78 -2.26 3.32
CA LEU A 290 -11.17 -2.16 2.87
C LEU A 290 -11.16 -1.25 1.65
N ALA A 291 -10.79 -1.84 0.51
CA ALA A 291 -10.88 -1.19 -0.78
C ALA A 291 -12.33 -1.31 -1.29
N ALA A 292 -12.99 -0.16 -1.49
CA ALA A 292 -14.21 -0.08 -2.27
C ALA A 292 -13.82 0.30 -3.70
N SER A 293 -13.84 -0.68 -4.63
CA SER A 293 -13.70 -0.40 -6.06
C SER A 293 -15.09 -0.27 -6.69
N GLY A 294 -15.27 0.76 -7.52
CA GLY A 294 -16.31 0.79 -8.55
C GLY A 294 -15.61 0.59 -9.89
N PHE A 295 -16.09 -0.36 -10.69
CA PHE A 295 -15.90 -0.31 -12.13
C PHE A 295 -16.95 0.65 -12.71
#